data_AF-A0A0N1II22-F1
#
_entry.id   AF-A0A0N1II22-F1
#
_cell.length_a   1.000
_cell.length_b   1.000
_cell.length_c   1.000
_cell.angle_alpha   90.00
_cell.angle_beta   90.00
_cell.angle_gamma   90.00
#
_symmetry.space_group_name_H-M   'P 1'
#
loop_
_entity.id
_entity.type
_entity.pdbx_description
1 polymer ?
#
loop_
_entity_poly.entity_id
_entity_poly.type
_entity_poly.pdbx_seq_one_letter_code
_entity_poly.pdbx_strand_id
1 'polypeptide(L)' 'MSQIKLVLVGSCRNREDEELVQNLKDLARHLSLEESVQFVVNAPYARLLQLYQTSTAAIHAMWNEHFGISLYYFVICIIN' A
#
# COMPACT_ATOMS: atom_id res chain seq x y z
N MET A 1 -16.37 15.99 7.78
CA MET A 1 -15.14 16.16 6.98
C MET A 1 -14.69 14.76 6.60
N SER A 2 -14.63 14.45 5.30
CA SER A 2 -14.22 13.14 4.82
C SER A 2 -12.71 12.97 5.09
N GLN A 3 -12.37 12.04 5.97
CA GLN A 3 -11.00 11.73 6.35
C GLN A 3 -10.44 10.76 5.31
N ILE A 4 -9.65 11.30 4.38
CA ILE A 4 -9.02 10.50 3.33
C ILE A 4 -8.01 9.55 3.98
N LYS A 5 -8.14 8.26 3.67
CA LYS A 5 -7.21 7.22 4.12
C LYS A 5 -6.39 6.67 2.97
N LEU A 6 -5.07 6.67 3.15
CA LEU A 6 -4.10 6.06 2.26
C LEU A 6 -3.90 4.59 2.64
N VAL A 7 -4.35 3.66 1.82
CA VAL A 7 -4.13 2.23 2.02
C VAL A 7 -3.02 1.75 1.09
N LEU A 8 -1.91 1.32 1.67
CA LEU A 8 -0.75 0.75 0.99
C LEU A 8 -0.85 -0.77 1.04
N VAL A 9 -1.16 -1.38 -0.10
CA VAL A 9 -1.31 -2.84 -0.21
C VAL A 9 -0.16 -3.46 -0.97
N GLY A 10 0.53 -4.42 -0.36
CA GLY A 10 1.69 -5.06 -0.95
C GLY A 10 1.95 -6.47 -0.46
N SER A 11 3.05 -7.08 -0.91
CA SER A 11 3.48 -8.41 -0.48
C SER A 11 4.94 -8.38 -0.03
N CYS A 12 5.27 -9.15 1.00
CA CYS A 12 6.66 -9.41 1.40
C CYS A 12 7.03 -10.84 1.02
N ARG A 13 8.14 -10.99 0.28
CA ARG A 13 8.67 -12.27 -0.17
C ARG A 13 9.88 -12.70 0.64
N ASN A 14 10.63 -11.73 1.16
CA ASN A 14 11.83 -11.93 1.95
C ASN A 14 11.91 -10.91 3.09
N ARG A 15 12.96 -11.05 3.90
CA ARG A 15 13.24 -10.15 5.02
C ARG A 15 13.46 -8.70 4.58
N GLU A 16 14.05 -8.49 3.40
CA GLU A 16 14.29 -7.15 2.85
C GLU A 16 12.97 -6.40 2.60
N ASP A 17 11.95 -7.09 2.07
CA ASP A 17 10.62 -6.52 1.88
C ASP A 17 9.94 -6.18 3.22
N GLU A 18 10.13 -7.02 4.25
CA GLU A 18 9.62 -6.76 5.60
C GLU A 18 10.29 -5.53 6.23
N GLU A 19 11.61 -5.39 6.06
CA GLU A 19 12.37 -4.23 6.52
C GLU A 19 11.93 -2.96 5.79
N LEU A 20 11.65 -3.03 4.48
CA LEU A 20 11.10 -1.92 3.72
C LEU A 20 9.71 -1.50 4.23
N VAL A 21 8.81 -2.45 4.47
CA VAL A 21 7.50 -2.16 5.09
C VAL A 21 7.67 -1.46 6.42
N GLN A 22 8.62 -1.91 7.23
CA GLN A 22 8.85 -1.33 8.54
C GLN A 22 9.38 0.11 8.44
N ASN A 23 10.32 0.36 7.54
CA ASN A 23 10.83 1.71 7.24
C ASN A 23 9.70 2.66 6.79
N LEU A 24 8.77 2.19 5.96
CA LEU A 24 7.61 2.98 5.51
C LEU A 24 6.65 3.27 6.66
N LYS A 25 6.41 2.32 7.56
CA LYS A 25 5.60 2.54 8.77
C LYS A 25 6.25 3.56 9.70
N ASP A 26 7.57 3.48 9.87
CA ASP A 26 8.32 4.41 10.71
C ASP A 26 8.31 5.82 10.10
N LEU A 27 8.44 5.94 8.78
CA LEU A 27 8.28 7.20 8.06
C LEU A 27 6.88 7.78 8.25
N ALA A 28 5.82 6.97 8.14
CA ALA A 28 4.44 7.43 8.36
C ALA A 28 4.26 8.01 9.77
N ARG A 29 4.82 7.35 10.81
CA ARG A 29 4.81 7.88 12.19
C ARG A 29 5.63 9.16 12.32
N HIS A 30 6.81 9.22 11.72
CA HIS A 30 7.65 10.41 11.74
C HIS A 30 6.93 11.63 11.15
N LEU A 31 6.09 11.40 10.13
CA LEU A 31 5.26 12.42 9.50
C LEU A 31 3.91 12.66 10.21
N SER A 32 3.62 11.96 11.32
CA SER A 32 2.34 12.01 12.04
C SER A 32 1.13 11.60 11.17
N LEU A 33 1.31 10.63 10.28
CA LEU A 33 0.31 10.13 9.34
C LEU A 33 -0.22 8.73 9.69
N GLU A 34 0.15 8.17 10.83
CA GLU A 34 -0.18 6.79 11.24
C GLU A 34 -1.69 6.52 11.32
N GLU A 35 -2.52 7.53 11.57
CA GLU A 35 -3.98 7.38 11.57
C GLU A 35 -4.57 7.44 10.16
N SER A 36 -3.90 8.15 9.24
CA SER A 36 -4.31 8.35 7.86
C SER A 36 -3.72 7.32 6.90
N VAL A 37 -2.77 6.48 7.34
CA VAL A 37 -2.10 5.47 6.50
C VAL A 37 -2.35 4.07 7.05
N GLN A 38 -2.75 3.14 6.17
CA GLN A 38 -2.94 1.74 6.50
C GLN A 38 -2.08 0.86 5.62
N PHE A 39 -1.28 -0.01 6.23
CA PHE A 39 -0.48 -1.02 5.52
C PHE A 39 -1.21 -2.35 5.52
N VAL A 40 -1.41 -2.92 4.34
CA VAL A 40 -1.98 -4.25 4.14
C VAL A 40 -0.95 -5.11 3.42
N VAL A 41 -0.30 -6.00 4.16
CA VAL A 41 0.76 -6.86 3.63
C VAL A 41 0.22 -8.27 3.41
N ASN A 42 0.56 -8.88 2.28
CA ASN A 42 0.16 -10.24 1.90
C ASN A 42 -1.37 -10.43 1.87
N ALA A 43 -2.10 -9.45 1.36
CA ALA A 43 -3.55 -9.55 1.19
C ALA A 43 -3.93 -10.69 0.22
N PRO A 44 -4.97 -11.49 0.53
CA PRO A 44 -5.54 -12.42 -0.44
C PRO A 44 -6.18 -11.64 -1.60
N TYR A 45 -6.23 -12.25 -2.78
CA TYR A 45 -6.75 -11.63 -4.00
C TYR A 45 -8.16 -11.03 -3.83
N ALA A 46 -9.06 -11.73 -3.12
CA ALA A 46 -10.39 -11.22 -2.83
C ALA A 46 -10.37 -9.89 -2.05
N ARG A 47 -9.41 -9.73 -1.13
CA ARG A 47 -9.25 -8.48 -0.37
C ARG A 47 -8.65 -7.37 -1.22
N LEU A 48 -7.72 -7.70 -2.11
CA LEU A 48 -7.18 -6.76 -3.11
C LEU A 48 -8.32 -6.20 -3.98
N LEU A 49 -9.15 -7.08 -4.55
CA LEU A 49 -10.30 -6.67 -5.35
C LEU A 49 -11.26 -5.77 -4.59
N GLN A 50 -11.56 -6.12 -3.33
CA GLN A 50 -12.42 -5.28 -2.50
C GLN A 50 -11.83 -3.89 -2.30
N LEU A 51 -10.52 -3.79 -2.03
CA LEU A 51 -9.84 -2.50 -1.83
C LEU A 51 -9.90 -1.63 -3.08
N TYR A 52 -9.68 -2.22 -4.27
CA TYR A 52 -9.86 -1.52 -5.55
C TYR A 52 -11.29 -1.01 -5.74
N GLN A 53 -12.30 -1.85 -5.49
CA GLN A 53 -13.71 -1.48 -5.64
C GLN A 53 -14.14 -0.36 -4.69
N THR A 54 -13.57 -0.31 -3.48
CA THR A 54 -13.91 0.71 -2.48
C THR A 54 -13.04 1.96 -2.57
N SER A 55 -11.97 1.94 -3.36
CA SER A 55 -11.06 3.08 -3.49
C SER A 55 -11.64 4.15 -4.41
N THR A 56 -11.51 5.41 -3.98
CA THR A 56 -11.82 6.60 -4.78
C THR A 56 -10.78 6.83 -5.87
N ALA A 57 -9.52 6.48 -5.60
CA ALA A 57 -8.44 6.49 -6.57
C ALA A 57 -7.42 5.39 -6.25
N ALA A 58 -6.79 4.83 -7.28
CA ALA A 58 -5.72 3.86 -7.14
C ALA A 58 -4.46 4.35 -7.88
N ILE A 59 -3.33 4.40 -7.19
CA ILE A 59 -2.01 4.73 -7.76
C ILE A 59 -1.15 3.47 -7.68
N HIS A 60 -0.54 3.09 -8.81
CA HIS A 60 0.47 2.04 -8.83
C HIS A 60 1.84 2.72 -8.68
N ALA A 61 2.50 2.50 -7.54
CA ALA A 61 3.84 3.02 -7.32
C ALA A 61 4.85 1.88 -7.50
N MET A 62 5.63 1.95 -8.58
CA MET A 62 6.62 0.92 -8.93
C MET A 62 7.99 1.54 -9.18
N TRP A 63 9.02 0.96 -8.58
CA TRP A 63 10.41 1.37 -8.83
C TRP A 63 10.96 0.80 -10.16
N ASN A 64 10.45 -0.36 -10.61
CA ASN A 64 10.88 -1.00 -11.86
C ASN A 64 9.65 -1.65 -12.54
N GLU A 65 9.10 -0.97 -13.55
CA GLU A 65 7.98 -1.45 -14.35
C GLU A 65 8.48 -2.07 -15.65
N HIS A 66 8.34 -3.40 -15.73
CA HIS A 66 8.49 -4.12 -16.97
C HIS A 66 7.13 -4.73 -17.31
N PHE A 67 6.47 -4.18 -18.33
CA PHE A 67 5.20 -4.71 -18.89
C PHE A 67 4.00 -4.76 -17.93
N GLY A 68 3.80 -3.75 -17.08
CA GLY A 68 2.57 -3.65 -16.26
C GLY A 68 2.38 -4.77 -15.23
N ILE A 69 3.42 -5.58 -14.97
CA ILE A 69 3.46 -6.61 -13.92
C ILE A 69 4.65 -6.28 -13.02
N SER A 70 4.36 -5.90 -11.78
CA SER A 70 5.36 -5.42 -10.83
C SER A 70 6.13 -6.54 -10.16
N LEU A 71 7.45 -6.36 -10.04
CA LEU A 71 8.28 -7.19 -9.18
C LEU A 71 8.15 -6.78 -7.69
N TYR A 72 7.68 -5.56 -7.41
CA TYR A 72 7.50 -4.98 -6.08
C TYR A 72 6.09 -4.38 -5.98
N TYR A 73 5.23 -5.00 -5.17
CA TYR A 73 3.81 -4.65 -5.10
C TYR A 73 3.59 -3.61 -4.00
N PHE A 74 3.34 -2.34 -4.36
CA PHE A 74 2.52 -1.45 -3.53
C PHE A 74 1.46 -0.77 -4.40
N VAL A 75 0.21 -1.12 -4.13
CA VAL A 75 -0.97 -0.44 -4.65
C VAL A 75 -1.40 0.56 -3.59
N ILE A 76 -1.47 1.83 -4.00
CA ILE A 76 -1.97 2.92 -3.18
C ILE A 76 -3.46 3.04 -3.48
N CYS A 77 -4.31 2.62 -2.55
CA CYS A 77 -5.75 2.86 -2.61
C CYS A 77 -6.08 4.07 -1.72
N ILE A 78 -6.63 5.12 -2.31
CA ILE A 78 -7.17 6.27 -1.59
C ILE A 78 -8.65 5.98 -1.34
N ILE A 79 -9.03 5.88 -0.07
CA ILE A 79 -10.43 5.64 0.34
C ILE A 79 -10.94 6.90 1.04
N ASN A 80 -12.13 7.37 0.67
CA ASN A 80 -12.79 8.53 1.27
C ASN A 80 -13.53 8.19 2.57
#